data_AF-A0A8B6BY57-F1
#
_entry.id   AF-A0A8B6BY57-F1
#
_cell.length_a   1.000
_cell.length_b   1.000
_cell.length_c   1.000
_cell.angle_alpha   90.00
_cell.angle_beta   90.00
_cell.angle_gamma   90.00
#
_symmetry.space_group_name_H-M   'P 1'
#
loop_
_entity.id
_entity.type
_entity.pdbx_description
1 polymer ?
#
loop_
_entity_poly.entity_id
_entity_poly.type
_entity_poly.pdbx_seq_one_letter_code
_entity_poly.pdbx_strand_id
1 'polypeptide(L)'
;MGSWFSTQSSESIFLIGKLNGKPADERHFFNLSQIYLDQADGSGDNSNIDTDKNCKTIDSDSLIFKPLPKKKKLFCHQTYVQWRSSLDLEFLKHLFVSPKRVIYLVQINDFPDFVKNFRINLQSSSYTLFQFIEEFLKIYYMGMDVQWLDKINLENTDWNIKERCNKVTEQLQYLVTDFFAPLQNVNPSDGYCIMGMTWTDLYPEEKYNFALGEASCKHKSGVFSFGRCPPSTFDPKNPKDITDITSEILWKLLKVSSHEIGHLFGLEHCEFFLCHMNESLSMDDAMNQPLFYCPVCLHKIQHVCQFSVAERYQKLETFISDIHQQFPSEKWSQSLKFLKKCREFLSKEEIVQ
;
A
#
# COMPACT_ATOMS: atom_id res chain seq x y z
N MET A 1 -38.96 -2.71 12.60
CA MET A 1 -39.44 -1.98 11.40
C MET A 1 -38.89 -0.57 11.44
N GLY A 2 -37.99 -0.24 10.51
CA GLY A 2 -37.35 1.07 10.37
C GLY A 2 -36.38 1.00 9.21
N SER A 3 -36.91 1.18 8.00
CA SER A 3 -36.16 1.20 6.74
C SER A 3 -35.16 2.37 6.76
N TRP A 4 -33.89 2.08 7.05
CA TRP A 4 -32.75 2.96 6.77
C TRP A 4 -32.04 2.46 5.51
N PHE A 5 -32.72 2.50 4.36
CA PHE A 5 -31.99 2.68 3.11
C PHE A 5 -31.53 4.14 3.09
N SER A 6 -30.46 4.44 3.84
CA SER A 6 -29.92 5.78 3.87
C SER A 6 -29.39 6.10 2.47
N THR A 7 -30.00 7.08 1.83
CA THR A 7 -29.43 7.70 0.64
C THR A 7 -28.07 8.28 1.07
N GLN A 8 -26.98 7.82 0.46
CA GLN A 8 -25.64 8.36 0.73
C GLN A 8 -25.69 9.89 0.59
N SER A 9 -25.11 10.60 1.56
CA SER A 9 -24.99 12.07 1.49
C SER A 9 -24.11 12.47 0.29
N SER A 10 -24.24 13.72 -0.17
CA SER A 10 -23.39 14.25 -1.24
C SER A 10 -21.90 14.15 -0.89
N GLU A 11 -21.54 14.43 0.37
CA GLU A 11 -20.16 14.31 0.86
C GLU A 11 -19.68 12.86 0.91
N SER A 12 -20.55 11.91 1.31
CA SER A 12 -20.24 10.48 1.28
C SER A 12 -19.97 10.01 -0.14
N ILE A 13 -20.83 10.39 -1.10
CA ILE A 13 -20.62 10.09 -2.52
C ILE A 13 -19.32 10.69 -3.03
N PHE A 14 -18.96 11.90 -2.58
CA PHE A 14 -17.70 12.51 -2.99
C PHE A 14 -16.50 11.73 -2.43
N LEU A 15 -16.53 11.38 -1.14
CA LEU A 15 -15.46 10.69 -0.43
C LEU A 15 -15.22 9.27 -0.96
N ILE A 16 -16.28 8.45 -1.05
CA ILE A 16 -16.18 7.01 -1.37
C ILE A 16 -16.90 6.60 -2.64
N GLY A 17 -17.60 7.50 -3.35
CA GLY A 17 -18.36 7.12 -4.54
C GLY A 17 -19.72 6.48 -4.22
N LYS A 18 -20.50 6.24 -5.28
CA LYS A 18 -21.79 5.57 -5.18
C LYS A 18 -21.59 4.07 -4.94
N LEU A 19 -22.34 3.51 -3.99
CA LEU A 19 -22.26 2.10 -3.63
C LEU A 19 -23.43 1.24 -4.14
N ASN A 20 -24.34 1.81 -4.95
CA ASN A 20 -25.62 1.19 -5.32
C ASN A 20 -25.51 -0.15 -6.10
N GLY A 21 -24.32 -0.52 -6.60
CA GLY A 21 -24.05 -1.79 -7.27
C GLY A 21 -23.23 -2.80 -6.44
N LYS A 22 -22.94 -2.49 -5.17
CA LYS A 22 -22.14 -3.36 -4.29
C LYS A 22 -23.03 -4.29 -3.46
N PRO A 23 -22.56 -5.50 -3.11
CA PRO A 23 -23.17 -6.37 -2.10
C PRO A 23 -23.43 -5.63 -0.77
N ALA A 24 -24.43 -6.08 0.00
CA ALA A 24 -24.89 -5.36 1.19
C ALA A 24 -23.79 -5.18 2.26
N ASP A 25 -23.06 -6.25 2.54
CA ASP A 25 -21.89 -6.30 3.40
C ASP A 25 -20.80 -5.32 2.97
N GLU A 26 -20.47 -5.27 1.67
CA GLU A 26 -19.49 -4.32 1.14
C GLU A 26 -19.97 -2.87 1.22
N ARG A 27 -21.27 -2.64 0.97
CA ARG A 27 -21.86 -1.30 1.14
C ARG A 27 -21.72 -0.84 2.59
N HIS A 28 -22.04 -1.70 3.55
CA HIS A 28 -21.91 -1.38 4.96
C HIS A 28 -20.44 -1.15 5.35
N PHE A 29 -19.54 -1.99 4.83
CA PHE A 29 -18.10 -1.86 5.08
C PHE A 29 -17.54 -0.53 4.59
N PHE A 30 -17.84 -0.11 3.36
CA PHE A 30 -17.38 1.17 2.84
C PHE A 30 -18.06 2.37 3.53
N ASN A 31 -19.30 2.20 3.99
CA ASN A 31 -20.01 3.21 4.77
C ASN A 31 -19.39 3.49 6.16
N LEU A 32 -18.48 2.64 6.66
CA LEU A 32 -17.65 2.98 7.83
C LEU A 32 -16.84 4.28 7.63
N SER A 33 -16.62 4.68 6.37
CA SER A 33 -15.99 5.97 6.06
C SER A 33 -16.79 7.18 6.54
N GLN A 34 -18.10 7.04 6.80
CA GLN A 34 -18.96 8.12 7.29
C GLN A 34 -18.47 8.71 8.62
N ILE A 35 -17.78 7.91 9.44
CA ILE A 35 -17.18 8.35 10.71
C ILE A 35 -16.18 9.49 10.50
N TYR A 36 -15.48 9.53 9.36
CA TYR A 36 -14.61 10.68 9.03
C TYR A 36 -15.42 11.95 8.80
N LEU A 37 -16.55 11.86 8.08
CA LEU A 37 -17.40 13.01 7.79
C LEU A 37 -18.10 13.55 9.03
N ASP A 38 -18.47 12.66 9.96
CA ASP A 38 -19.17 13.01 11.19
C ASP A 38 -18.27 13.73 12.22
N GLN A 39 -16.95 13.79 12.01
CA GLN A 39 -16.06 14.58 12.84
C GLN A 39 -16.42 16.07 12.75
N ALA A 40 -16.50 16.75 13.90
CA ALA A 40 -16.67 18.21 13.93
C ALA A 40 -15.55 18.89 13.13
N ASP A 41 -15.90 19.84 12.28
CA ASP A 41 -14.92 20.62 11.52
C ASP A 41 -14.06 21.42 12.50
N GLY A 42 -12.77 21.13 12.56
CA GLY A 42 -11.79 21.84 13.42
C GLY A 42 -11.52 23.28 12.99
N SER A 43 -12.36 23.87 12.14
CA SER A 43 -12.28 25.27 11.70
C SER A 43 -13.14 26.19 12.57
N GLY A 44 -12.93 26.14 13.89
CA GLY A 44 -13.42 27.14 14.83
C GLY A 44 -12.23 27.78 15.53
N ASP A 45 -12.11 29.10 15.42
CA ASP A 45 -11.13 29.94 16.10
C ASP A 45 -10.85 29.49 17.55
N ASN A 46 -9.57 29.56 17.94
CA ASN A 46 -9.16 29.54 19.33
C ASN A 46 -9.74 30.77 20.06
N SER A 47 -10.97 30.67 20.55
CA SER A 47 -11.46 31.49 21.66
C SER A 47 -12.68 30.84 22.30
N ASN A 48 -12.52 30.44 23.57
CA ASN A 48 -13.54 30.00 24.53
C ASN A 48 -14.23 28.67 24.24
N ILE A 49 -13.57 27.58 24.70
CA ILE A 49 -14.24 26.31 24.96
C ILE A 49 -15.04 26.47 26.25
N ASP A 50 -16.32 26.77 26.09
CA ASP A 50 -17.32 26.44 27.11
C ASP A 50 -17.67 24.96 26.92
N THR A 51 -17.34 24.18 27.95
CA THR A 51 -17.59 22.74 28.02
C THR A 51 -19.08 22.49 28.22
N ASP A 52 -19.84 22.28 27.15
CA ASP A 52 -20.96 21.34 27.16
C ASP A 52 -21.62 21.21 25.79
N LYS A 53 -21.46 20.04 25.16
CA LYS A 53 -22.45 19.36 24.30
C LYS A 53 -21.89 18.03 23.78
N ASN A 54 -22.14 16.97 24.56
CA ASN A 54 -22.51 15.62 24.08
C ASN A 54 -21.76 15.02 22.87
N CYS A 55 -20.43 15.14 22.81
CA CYS A 55 -19.65 14.22 21.99
C CYS A 55 -19.53 12.91 22.76
N LYS A 56 -20.37 11.92 22.45
CA LYS A 56 -20.11 10.53 22.87
C LYS A 56 -18.68 10.22 22.44
N THR A 57 -17.79 10.08 23.41
CA THR A 57 -16.44 9.58 23.20
C THR A 57 -16.60 8.16 22.68
N ILE A 58 -16.64 8.00 21.36
CA ILE A 58 -16.51 6.71 20.72
C ILE A 58 -15.16 6.17 21.18
N ASP A 59 -15.17 5.04 21.88
CA ASP A 59 -13.96 4.37 22.32
C ASP A 59 -13.10 4.11 21.07
N SER A 60 -11.95 4.77 20.98
CA SER A 60 -11.11 4.73 19.79
C SER A 60 -10.63 3.33 19.45
N ASP A 61 -10.61 2.43 20.43
CA ASP A 61 -10.15 1.04 20.26
C ASP A 61 -11.23 0.12 19.69
N SER A 62 -12.49 0.57 19.72
CA SER A 62 -13.64 -0.13 19.14
C SER A 62 -13.73 0.02 17.62
N LEU A 63 -13.15 1.09 17.06
CA LEU A 63 -13.22 1.38 15.64
C LEU A 63 -12.33 0.44 14.81
N ILE A 64 -12.85 -0.05 13.68
CA ILE A 64 -12.07 -0.81 12.70
C ILE A 64 -11.08 0.13 11.99
N PHE A 65 -11.57 1.31 11.59
CA PHE A 65 -10.78 2.33 10.92
C PHE A 65 -10.68 3.57 11.78
N LYS A 66 -9.45 4.02 12.03
CA LYS A 66 -9.19 5.23 12.81
C LYS A 66 -9.11 6.44 11.88
N PRO A 67 -10.08 7.38 11.92
CA PRO A 67 -10.03 8.58 11.10
C PRO A 67 -8.92 9.53 11.58
N LEU A 68 -8.30 10.24 10.65
CA LEU A 68 -7.34 11.30 10.94
C LEU A 68 -8.08 12.62 11.16
N PRO A 69 -7.51 13.59 11.90
CA PRO A 69 -8.13 14.90 12.09
C PRO A 69 -8.34 15.63 10.74
N LYS A 70 -9.52 16.22 10.54
CA LYS A 70 -9.80 17.08 9.39
C LYS A 70 -8.96 18.37 9.44
N LYS A 71 -7.87 18.42 8.67
CA LYS A 71 -7.00 19.61 8.55
C LYS A 71 -7.41 20.54 7.42
N LYS A 72 -7.96 20.00 6.33
CA LYS A 72 -8.40 20.75 5.14
C LYS A 72 -9.76 20.23 4.69
N LYS A 73 -10.41 20.97 3.78
CA LYS A 73 -11.67 20.56 3.17
C LYS A 73 -11.46 19.35 2.25
N LEU A 74 -12.49 18.52 2.09
CA LEU A 74 -12.44 17.29 1.28
C LEU A 74 -11.87 17.49 -0.12
N PHE A 75 -12.23 18.56 -0.83
CA PHE A 75 -11.77 18.81 -2.20
C PHE A 75 -10.27 19.11 -2.31
N CYS A 76 -9.59 19.39 -1.20
CA CYS A 76 -8.14 19.58 -1.15
C CYS A 76 -7.37 18.26 -1.04
N HIS A 77 -8.06 17.12 -0.91
CA HIS A 77 -7.48 15.79 -0.79
C HIS A 77 -8.03 14.91 -1.90
N GLN A 78 -7.29 13.89 -2.34
CA GLN A 78 -7.77 13.00 -3.40
C GLN A 78 -8.96 12.14 -2.94
N THR A 79 -10.19 12.54 -3.25
CA THR A 79 -11.39 11.74 -2.98
C THR A 79 -11.59 10.61 -3.99
N TYR A 80 -12.57 9.74 -3.79
CA TYR A 80 -12.92 8.72 -4.78
C TYR A 80 -13.30 9.35 -6.12
N VAL A 81 -14.12 10.42 -6.11
CA VAL A 81 -14.58 11.07 -7.35
C VAL A 81 -13.42 11.70 -8.12
N GLN A 82 -12.49 12.38 -7.43
CA GLN A 82 -11.30 12.96 -8.08
C GLN A 82 -10.39 11.88 -8.65
N TRP A 83 -10.08 10.84 -7.87
CA TRP A 83 -9.28 9.71 -8.34
C TRP A 83 -9.92 9.03 -9.57
N ARG A 84 -11.23 8.75 -9.52
CA ARG A 84 -11.94 8.13 -10.63
C ARG A 84 -11.91 9.00 -11.88
N SER A 85 -12.07 10.31 -11.74
CA SER A 85 -12.00 11.25 -12.87
C SER A 85 -10.61 11.21 -13.53
N SER A 86 -9.54 11.14 -12.73
CA SER A 86 -8.17 10.99 -13.24
C SER A 86 -7.98 9.67 -14.00
N LEU A 87 -8.52 8.57 -13.48
CA LEU A 87 -8.47 7.27 -14.18
C LEU A 87 -9.30 7.26 -15.45
N ASP A 88 -10.53 7.79 -15.45
CA ASP A 88 -11.40 7.81 -16.63
C ASP A 88 -10.72 8.58 -17.79
N LEU A 89 -9.99 9.66 -17.50
CA LEU A 89 -9.18 10.37 -18.51
C LEU A 89 -8.03 9.52 -19.08
N GLU A 90 -7.45 8.62 -18.28
CA GLU A 90 -6.51 7.61 -18.78
C GLU A 90 -7.23 6.54 -19.61
N PHE A 91 -8.39 6.03 -19.14
CA PHE A 91 -9.19 5.01 -19.83
C PHE A 91 -9.79 5.49 -21.17
N LEU A 92 -10.10 6.78 -21.33
CA LEU A 92 -10.53 7.35 -22.61
C LEU A 92 -9.47 7.16 -23.72
N LYS A 93 -8.18 7.09 -23.35
CA LYS A 93 -7.10 6.75 -24.28
C LYS A 93 -7.06 5.26 -24.64
N HIS A 94 -7.73 4.41 -23.86
CA HIS A 94 -7.75 2.95 -23.95
C HIS A 94 -9.08 2.35 -24.43
N LEU A 95 -10.04 3.16 -24.89
CA LEU A 95 -11.37 2.73 -25.37
C LEU A 95 -11.35 1.64 -26.46
N PHE A 96 -10.19 1.36 -27.06
CA PHE A 96 -10.00 0.37 -28.12
C PHE A 96 -9.04 -0.77 -27.72
N VAL A 97 -8.67 -0.90 -26.45
CA VAL A 97 -7.67 -1.87 -25.96
C VAL A 97 -8.25 -2.66 -24.78
N SER A 98 -7.92 -3.94 -24.68
CA SER A 98 -8.28 -4.78 -23.54
C SER A 98 -7.72 -4.21 -22.23
N PRO A 99 -8.45 -4.35 -21.10
CA PRO A 99 -7.94 -3.88 -19.81
C PRO A 99 -6.66 -4.62 -19.48
N LYS A 100 -5.61 -3.86 -19.12
CA LYS A 100 -4.35 -4.42 -18.68
C LYS A 100 -4.50 -4.99 -17.27
N ARG A 101 -4.07 -6.24 -17.06
CA ARG A 101 -4.32 -6.98 -15.80
C ARG A 101 -3.06 -7.55 -15.16
N VAL A 102 -1.88 -7.31 -15.73
CA VAL A 102 -0.62 -7.87 -15.22
C VAL A 102 0.21 -6.79 -14.53
N ILE A 103 0.66 -7.06 -13.30
CA ILE A 103 1.68 -6.27 -12.61
C ILE A 103 3.00 -7.00 -12.81
N TYR A 104 3.93 -6.40 -13.54
CA TYR A 104 5.24 -6.99 -13.76
C TYR A 104 6.20 -6.62 -12.63
N LEU A 105 6.99 -7.60 -12.19
CA LEU A 105 8.11 -7.42 -11.29
C LEU A 105 9.39 -7.70 -12.06
N VAL A 106 10.46 -6.97 -11.78
CA VAL A 106 11.77 -7.23 -12.38
C VAL A 106 12.88 -7.08 -11.36
N GLN A 107 13.80 -8.04 -11.34
CA GLN A 107 15.00 -7.95 -10.52
C GLN A 107 15.99 -7.02 -11.21
N ILE A 108 16.51 -6.04 -10.47
CA ILE A 108 17.55 -5.12 -10.93
C ILE A 108 18.85 -5.52 -10.23
N ASN A 109 19.82 -5.95 -11.04
CA ASN A 109 21.07 -6.59 -10.63
C ASN A 109 20.86 -7.88 -9.82
N ASP A 110 21.96 -8.52 -9.42
CA ASP A 110 21.91 -9.73 -8.61
C ASP A 110 21.67 -9.43 -7.13
N PHE A 111 21.03 -10.38 -6.45
CA PHE A 111 20.79 -10.32 -5.00
C PHE A 111 21.82 -11.16 -4.24
N PRO A 112 22.13 -10.81 -2.97
CA PRO A 112 23.00 -11.63 -2.12
C PRO A 112 22.51 -13.07 -1.99
N ASP A 113 23.44 -14.00 -1.76
CA ASP A 113 23.12 -15.42 -1.68
C ASP A 113 22.13 -15.74 -0.55
N PHE A 114 22.19 -15.07 0.61
CA PHE A 114 21.22 -15.29 1.68
C PHE A 114 19.78 -14.91 1.28
N VAL A 115 19.61 -13.93 0.39
CA VAL A 115 18.31 -13.54 -0.17
C VAL A 115 17.85 -14.61 -1.17
N LYS A 116 18.73 -15.05 -2.08
CA LYS A 116 18.42 -16.07 -3.09
C LYS A 116 18.13 -17.44 -2.46
N ASN A 117 18.81 -17.76 -1.36
CA ASN A 117 18.67 -19.02 -0.62
C ASN A 117 17.57 -18.97 0.45
N PHE A 118 16.99 -17.79 0.73
CA PHE A 118 15.89 -17.67 1.68
C PHE A 118 14.70 -18.55 1.27
N ARG A 119 14.11 -19.24 2.24
CA ARG A 119 12.91 -20.06 2.07
C ARG A 119 11.91 -19.78 3.17
N ILE A 120 10.63 -19.73 2.81
CA ILE A 120 9.51 -19.62 3.73
C ILE A 120 8.42 -20.61 3.33
N ASN A 121 7.77 -21.24 4.31
CA ASN A 121 6.70 -22.18 4.03
C ASN A 121 5.33 -21.49 4.13
N LEU A 122 4.49 -21.61 3.10
CA LEU A 122 3.10 -21.16 3.11
C LEU A 122 2.20 -22.33 2.72
N GLN A 123 1.16 -22.60 3.51
CA GLN A 123 0.18 -23.67 3.25
C GLN A 123 0.84 -24.99 2.77
N SER A 124 1.88 -25.44 3.50
CA SER A 124 2.66 -26.67 3.22
C SER A 124 3.58 -26.66 1.98
N SER A 125 3.73 -25.54 1.28
CA SER A 125 4.68 -25.39 0.17
C SER A 125 5.82 -24.44 0.53
N SER A 126 7.02 -24.68 0.01
CA SER A 126 8.19 -23.83 0.25
C SER A 126 8.39 -22.83 -0.88
N TYR A 127 8.58 -21.56 -0.54
CA TYR A 127 8.68 -20.44 -1.47
C TYR A 127 10.04 -19.76 -1.33
N THR A 128 10.62 -19.32 -2.45
CA THR A 128 11.71 -18.33 -2.44
C THR A 128 11.18 -16.94 -2.05
N LEU A 129 12.07 -15.98 -1.73
CA LEU A 129 11.64 -14.61 -1.43
C LEU A 129 10.85 -13.96 -2.58
N PHE A 130 11.26 -14.23 -3.83
CA PHE A 130 10.64 -13.65 -5.03
C PHE A 130 9.26 -14.24 -5.30
N GLN A 131 9.07 -15.54 -5.08
CA GLN A 131 7.75 -16.17 -5.16
C GLN A 131 6.85 -15.72 -3.99
N PHE A 132 7.44 -15.54 -2.81
CA PHE A 132 6.73 -15.06 -1.63
C PHE A 132 6.11 -13.66 -1.85
N ILE A 133 6.88 -12.69 -2.37
CA ILE A 133 6.34 -11.36 -2.68
C ILE A 133 5.33 -11.40 -3.84
N GLU A 134 5.55 -12.25 -4.85
CA GLU A 134 4.60 -12.45 -5.95
C GLU A 134 3.23 -12.91 -5.40
N GLU A 135 3.22 -13.94 -4.56
CA GLU A 135 1.99 -14.45 -3.94
C GLU A 135 1.33 -13.42 -3.03
N PHE A 136 2.10 -12.67 -2.23
CA PHE A 136 1.56 -11.57 -1.45
C PHE A 136 0.86 -10.54 -2.34
N LEU A 137 1.53 -10.08 -3.41
CA LEU A 137 0.98 -9.04 -4.29
C LEU A 137 -0.22 -9.52 -5.09
N LYS A 138 -0.25 -10.79 -5.51
CA LYS A 138 -1.44 -11.42 -6.13
C LYS A 138 -2.64 -11.39 -5.19
N ILE A 139 -2.43 -11.68 -3.91
CA ILE A 139 -3.50 -11.62 -2.90
C ILE A 139 -3.86 -10.15 -2.60
N TYR A 140 -2.86 -9.28 -2.42
CA TYR A 140 -3.06 -7.89 -2.03
C TYR A 140 -3.76 -7.08 -3.13
N TYR A 141 -3.49 -7.38 -4.40
CA TYR A 141 -4.13 -6.80 -5.58
C TYR A 141 -5.01 -7.82 -6.32
N MET A 142 -5.72 -8.65 -5.56
CA MET A 142 -6.59 -9.72 -6.06
C MET A 142 -7.39 -9.31 -7.31
N GLY A 143 -7.30 -10.13 -8.35
CA GLY A 143 -7.88 -9.84 -9.68
C GLY A 143 -6.85 -9.34 -10.69
N MET A 144 -5.68 -8.88 -10.23
CA MET A 144 -4.50 -8.68 -11.07
C MET A 144 -3.65 -9.94 -11.07
N ASP A 145 -2.98 -10.21 -12.18
CA ASP A 145 -1.89 -11.17 -12.24
C ASP A 145 -0.58 -10.49 -11.84
N VAL A 146 0.38 -11.25 -11.32
CA VAL A 146 1.71 -10.75 -10.97
C VAL A 146 2.74 -11.70 -11.56
N GLN A 147 3.66 -11.17 -12.35
CA GLN A 147 4.64 -11.98 -13.08
C GLN A 147 6.03 -11.37 -12.98
N TRP A 148 7.05 -12.23 -12.86
CA TRP A 148 8.44 -11.82 -12.97
C TRP A 148 8.90 -11.79 -14.42
N LEU A 149 9.57 -10.71 -14.79
CA LEU A 149 10.37 -10.62 -16.01
C LEU A 149 11.79 -11.11 -15.76
N ASP A 150 12.53 -11.33 -16.85
CA ASP A 150 13.95 -11.64 -16.79
C ASP A 150 14.72 -10.56 -16.04
N LYS A 151 15.69 -10.99 -15.23
CA LYS A 151 16.56 -10.09 -14.45
C LYS A 151 17.28 -9.13 -15.39
N ILE A 152 17.26 -7.84 -15.02
CA ILE A 152 18.00 -6.79 -15.70
C ILE A 152 19.29 -6.55 -14.92
N ASN A 153 20.44 -6.72 -15.57
CA ASN A 153 21.73 -6.31 -15.03
C ASN A 153 22.08 -4.95 -15.64
N LEU A 154 22.21 -3.91 -14.82
CA LEU A 154 22.40 -2.53 -15.29
C LEU A 154 23.67 -2.37 -16.15
N GLU A 155 24.72 -3.15 -15.86
CA GLU A 155 25.97 -3.19 -16.65
C GLU A 155 25.75 -3.59 -18.12
N ASN A 156 24.66 -4.30 -18.42
CA ASN A 156 24.31 -4.78 -19.76
C ASN A 156 23.22 -3.91 -20.42
N THR A 157 22.90 -2.74 -19.84
CA THR A 157 21.89 -1.83 -20.35
C THR A 157 22.50 -0.48 -20.73
N ASP A 158 21.86 0.23 -21.66
CA ASP A 158 22.19 1.63 -21.96
C ASP A 158 21.47 2.61 -21.00
N TRP A 159 21.02 2.13 -19.83
CA TRP A 159 20.29 2.96 -18.88
C TRP A 159 21.27 3.86 -18.13
N ASN A 160 21.15 5.17 -18.33
CA ASN A 160 21.99 6.15 -17.65
C ASN A 160 21.45 6.44 -16.24
N ILE A 161 21.60 5.48 -15.33
CA ILE A 161 21.18 5.60 -13.93
C ILE A 161 22.28 6.32 -13.14
N LYS A 162 21.95 7.44 -12.50
CA LYS A 162 22.92 8.14 -11.64
C LYS A 162 23.22 7.33 -10.39
N GLU A 163 24.51 7.31 -10.07
CA GLU A 163 25.08 6.63 -8.91
C GLU A 163 25.70 7.63 -7.95
N ARG A 164 25.61 7.34 -6.65
CA ARG A 164 26.41 8.01 -5.63
C ARG A 164 26.83 7.04 -4.56
N CYS A 165 27.94 7.35 -3.89
CA CYS A 165 28.32 6.67 -2.65
C CYS A 165 27.76 7.47 -1.46
N ASN A 166 27.00 6.81 -0.59
CA ASN A 166 26.49 7.43 0.62
C ASN A 166 27.64 7.82 1.55
N LYS A 167 27.67 9.08 2.01
CA LYS A 167 28.77 9.58 2.85
C LYS A 167 28.88 8.93 4.22
N VAL A 168 27.80 8.32 4.71
CA VAL A 168 27.74 7.72 6.06
C VAL A 168 27.90 6.20 5.99
N THR A 169 27.22 5.54 5.07
CA THR A 169 27.24 4.07 4.97
C THR A 169 28.31 3.55 4.01
N GLU A 170 28.93 4.42 3.22
CA GLU A 170 29.87 4.09 2.14
C GLU A 170 29.30 3.09 1.11
N GLN A 171 27.97 2.99 1.05
CA GLN A 171 27.26 2.11 0.12
C GLN A 171 26.87 2.86 -1.15
N LEU A 172 26.87 2.13 -2.27
CA LEU A 172 26.34 2.58 -3.54
C LEU A 172 24.82 2.83 -3.43
N GLN A 173 24.36 3.93 -4.01
CA GLN A 173 22.95 4.27 -4.15
C GLN A 173 22.63 4.69 -5.58
N TYR A 174 21.43 4.31 -6.05
CA TYR A 174 20.91 4.74 -7.34
C TYR A 174 19.85 5.83 -7.22
N LEU A 175 19.83 6.78 -8.16
CA LEU A 175 18.76 7.77 -8.25
C LEU A 175 17.47 7.09 -8.69
N VAL A 176 16.45 7.13 -7.84
CA VAL A 176 15.20 6.39 -8.04
C VAL A 176 14.44 6.81 -9.31
N THR A 177 14.50 8.10 -9.64
CA THR A 177 13.73 8.69 -10.75
C THR A 177 14.26 8.30 -12.13
N ASP A 178 15.54 7.92 -12.24
CA ASP A 178 16.16 7.52 -13.50
C ASP A 178 15.64 6.15 -13.98
N PHE A 179 14.99 5.35 -13.12
CA PHE A 179 14.44 4.06 -13.48
C PHE A 179 13.08 4.13 -14.20
N PHE A 180 12.34 5.24 -14.08
CA PHE A 180 10.93 5.24 -14.50
C PHE A 180 10.75 5.06 -16.02
N ALA A 181 11.38 5.91 -16.83
CA ALA A 181 11.25 5.81 -18.28
C ALA A 181 11.84 4.49 -18.85
N PRO A 182 13.03 4.03 -18.41
CA PRO A 182 13.56 2.75 -18.87
C PRO A 182 12.68 1.55 -18.49
N LEU A 183 12.15 1.51 -17.26
CA LEU A 183 11.23 0.45 -16.83
C LEU A 183 9.93 0.47 -17.65
N GLN A 184 9.37 1.66 -17.90
CA GLN A 184 8.19 1.80 -18.76
C GLN A 184 8.43 1.20 -20.16
N ASN A 185 9.62 1.40 -20.73
CA ASN A 185 9.95 0.91 -22.08
C ASN A 185 10.05 -0.62 -22.16
N VAL A 186 10.41 -1.29 -21.06
CA VAL A 186 10.49 -2.76 -21.00
C VAL A 186 9.22 -3.41 -20.47
N ASN A 187 8.25 -2.63 -19.98
CA ASN A 187 6.96 -3.14 -19.54
C ASN A 187 6.18 -3.72 -20.72
N PRO A 188 5.79 -5.01 -20.68
CA PRO A 188 4.99 -5.62 -21.73
C PRO A 188 3.68 -4.87 -22.02
N SER A 189 3.18 -5.04 -23.25
CA SER A 189 2.02 -4.27 -23.73
C SER A 189 0.73 -4.50 -22.92
N ASP A 190 0.56 -5.70 -22.37
CA ASP A 190 -0.53 -6.15 -21.50
C ASP A 190 -0.29 -5.84 -20.01
N GLY A 191 0.90 -5.34 -19.66
CA GLY A 191 1.28 -4.91 -18.33
C GLY A 191 0.59 -3.63 -17.90
N TYR A 192 -0.20 -3.72 -16.83
CA TYR A 192 -0.80 -2.55 -16.16
C TYR A 192 0.30 -1.62 -15.65
N CYS A 193 1.31 -2.19 -14.99
CA CYS A 193 2.48 -1.47 -14.51
C CYS A 193 3.67 -2.43 -14.29
N ILE A 194 4.84 -1.85 -14.03
CA ILE A 194 6.09 -2.58 -13.73
C ILE A 194 6.76 -2.05 -12.45
N MET A 195 7.28 -2.94 -11.61
CA MET A 195 8.08 -2.59 -10.43
C MET A 195 9.44 -3.26 -10.48
N GLY A 196 10.50 -2.43 -10.43
CA GLY A 196 11.85 -2.88 -10.18
C GLY A 196 12.08 -3.20 -8.70
N MET A 197 12.75 -4.32 -8.42
CA MET A 197 13.22 -4.70 -7.10
C MET A 197 14.74 -4.74 -7.13
N THR A 198 15.39 -4.02 -6.23
CA THR A 198 16.87 -3.98 -6.12
C THR A 198 17.33 -4.21 -4.68
N TRP A 199 18.53 -4.76 -4.52
CA TRP A 199 19.22 -4.83 -3.23
C TRP A 199 19.98 -3.53 -2.91
N THR A 200 20.40 -2.81 -3.94
CA THR A 200 21.13 -1.54 -3.80
C THR A 200 20.21 -0.47 -3.22
N ASP A 201 20.75 0.43 -2.41
CA ASP A 201 19.97 1.50 -1.81
C ASP A 201 19.52 2.52 -2.87
N LEU A 202 18.39 3.17 -2.62
CA LEU A 202 17.85 4.21 -3.50
C LEU A 202 17.95 5.57 -2.83
N TYR A 203 18.04 6.62 -3.63
CA TYR A 203 17.87 7.99 -3.15
C TYR A 203 16.94 8.80 -4.06
N PRO A 204 16.16 9.74 -3.49
CA PRO A 204 15.13 10.44 -4.26
C PRO A 204 15.67 11.70 -4.95
N GLU A 205 16.51 12.46 -4.25
CA GLU A 205 17.18 13.67 -4.75
C GLU A 205 18.51 13.88 -4.00
N GLU A 206 19.37 14.77 -4.51
CA GLU A 206 20.68 15.08 -3.92
C GLU A 206 20.63 15.46 -2.43
N LYS A 207 19.54 16.11 -2.00
CA LYS A 207 19.37 16.61 -0.63
C LYS A 207 18.91 15.56 0.39
N TYR A 208 18.44 14.40 -0.06
CA TYR A 208 17.88 13.35 0.79
C TYR A 208 18.80 12.14 0.84
N ASN A 209 18.79 11.42 1.97
CA ASN A 209 19.75 10.34 2.23
C ASN A 209 19.33 8.99 1.61
N PHE A 210 18.06 8.61 1.73
CA PHE A 210 17.55 7.31 1.28
C PHE A 210 16.08 7.42 0.85
N ALA A 211 15.69 6.56 -0.07
CA ALA A 211 14.30 6.22 -0.37
C ALA A 211 14.13 4.70 -0.26
N LEU A 212 12.98 4.25 0.28
CA LEU A 212 12.64 2.83 0.29
C LEU A 212 12.11 2.37 -1.08
N GLY A 213 11.49 3.28 -1.80
CA GLY A 213 11.03 3.11 -3.16
C GLY A 213 10.37 4.39 -3.60
N GLU A 214 10.18 4.51 -4.91
CA GLU A 214 9.28 5.50 -5.48
C GLU A 214 8.60 4.92 -6.73
N ALA A 215 7.41 5.43 -7.00
CA ALA A 215 6.60 5.07 -8.14
C ALA A 215 6.13 6.30 -8.91
N SER A 216 6.14 6.20 -10.24
CA SER A 216 5.60 7.21 -11.13
C SER A 216 4.31 6.70 -11.78
N CYS A 217 3.17 7.20 -11.31
CA CYS A 217 1.86 6.90 -11.92
C CYS A 217 1.83 7.23 -13.42
N LYS A 218 2.50 8.31 -13.84
CA LYS A 218 2.61 8.73 -15.25
C LYS A 218 3.31 7.69 -16.12
N HIS A 219 4.42 7.13 -15.65
CA HIS A 219 5.19 6.12 -16.39
C HIS A 219 4.63 4.70 -16.19
N LYS A 220 3.71 4.52 -15.22
CA LYS A 220 3.24 3.21 -14.75
C LYS A 220 4.40 2.29 -14.36
N SER A 221 5.41 2.87 -13.73
CA SER A 221 6.63 2.19 -13.33
C SER A 221 7.13 2.71 -11.98
N GLY A 222 7.73 1.85 -11.17
CA GLY A 222 8.41 2.24 -9.95
C GLY A 222 9.59 1.32 -9.64
N VAL A 223 10.38 1.68 -8.65
CA VAL A 223 11.45 0.83 -8.14
C VAL A 223 11.48 0.92 -6.63
N PHE A 224 11.72 -0.20 -5.97
CA PHE A 224 11.88 -0.25 -4.53
C PHE A 224 13.10 -1.08 -4.12
N SER A 225 13.63 -0.72 -2.96
CA SER A 225 14.68 -1.43 -2.26
C SER A 225 14.22 -1.76 -0.86
N PHE A 226 14.31 -3.04 -0.52
CA PHE A 226 14.15 -3.51 0.86
C PHE A 226 15.52 -3.73 1.52
N GLY A 227 16.61 -3.50 0.78
CA GLY A 227 18.00 -3.67 1.19
C GLY A 227 18.47 -2.67 2.25
N ARG A 228 19.81 -2.54 2.35
CA ARG A 228 20.69 -2.03 3.44
C ARG A 228 20.37 -0.66 4.06
N CYS A 229 19.17 -0.13 3.87
CA CYS A 229 18.69 1.00 4.64
C CYS A 229 18.77 0.64 6.13
N PRO A 230 19.67 1.29 6.89
CA PRO A 230 20.02 0.78 8.18
C PRO A 230 18.80 0.85 9.13
N PRO A 231 18.55 -0.18 9.95
CA PRO A 231 17.54 -0.07 10.99
C PRO A 231 17.87 1.14 11.89
N SER A 232 16.89 1.66 12.62
CA SER A 232 17.08 2.76 13.58
C SER A 232 18.16 2.49 14.65
N THR A 233 18.63 1.23 14.73
CA THR A 233 19.75 0.75 15.55
C THR A 233 21.11 0.77 14.84
N PHE A 234 21.23 1.38 13.65
CA PHE A 234 22.50 1.53 12.95
C PHE A 234 23.49 2.32 13.78
N ASP A 235 24.55 1.63 14.19
CA ASP A 235 25.71 2.23 14.80
C ASP A 235 26.72 2.51 13.68
N PRO A 236 26.99 3.79 13.33
CA PRO A 236 28.02 4.14 12.36
C PRO A 236 29.40 3.62 12.74
N LYS A 237 29.62 3.29 14.03
CA LYS A 237 30.89 2.74 14.53
C LYS A 237 31.00 1.22 14.36
N ASN A 238 29.87 0.53 14.18
CA ASN A 238 29.80 -0.92 13.96
C ASN A 238 28.74 -1.23 12.90
N PRO A 239 28.98 -0.87 11.63
CA PRO A 239 28.05 -1.18 10.56
C PRO A 239 27.93 -2.70 10.42
N LYS A 240 26.81 -3.27 10.84
CA LYS A 240 26.48 -4.67 10.58
C LYS A 240 25.64 -4.73 9.31
N ASP A 241 26.22 -5.31 8.28
CA ASP A 241 25.46 -5.66 7.08
C ASP A 241 24.37 -6.69 7.42
N ILE A 242 23.26 -6.59 6.71
CA ILE A 242 22.16 -7.57 6.80
C ILE A 242 22.65 -8.88 6.20
N THR A 243 22.67 -9.95 7.00
CA THR A 243 23.09 -11.30 6.57
C THR A 243 21.93 -12.29 6.48
N ASP A 244 20.78 -11.95 7.05
CA ASP A 244 19.63 -12.84 7.18
C ASP A 244 18.33 -12.06 6.97
N ILE A 245 17.30 -12.74 6.48
CA ILE A 245 15.96 -12.16 6.31
C ILE A 245 15.20 -12.28 7.64
N THR A 246 14.89 -11.13 8.24
CA THR A 246 14.15 -11.03 9.50
C THR A 246 12.68 -10.66 9.27
N SER A 247 11.88 -10.71 10.35
CA SER A 247 10.48 -10.29 10.34
C SER A 247 10.31 -8.83 9.89
N GLU A 248 11.24 -7.94 10.28
CA GLU A 248 11.26 -6.53 9.92
C GLU A 248 11.54 -6.32 8.43
N ILE A 249 12.45 -7.13 7.86
CA ILE A 249 12.77 -7.07 6.43
C ILE A 249 11.58 -7.55 5.60
N LEU A 250 10.93 -8.65 6.02
CA LEU A 250 9.69 -9.11 5.38
C LEU A 250 8.59 -8.04 5.48
N TRP A 251 8.40 -7.43 6.66
CA TRP A 251 7.43 -6.34 6.84
C TRP A 251 7.70 -5.17 5.92
N LYS A 252 8.96 -4.71 5.86
CA LYS A 252 9.41 -3.63 4.97
C LYS A 252 9.17 -3.99 3.50
N LEU A 253 9.56 -5.19 3.09
CA LEU A 253 9.37 -5.69 1.73
C LEU A 253 7.90 -5.63 1.31
N LEU A 254 7.00 -6.21 2.11
CA LEU A 254 5.58 -6.23 1.82
C LEU A 254 4.99 -4.81 1.83
N LYS A 255 5.31 -4.00 2.85
CA LYS A 255 4.78 -2.63 2.96
C LYS A 255 5.19 -1.74 1.80
N VAL A 256 6.48 -1.70 1.47
CA VAL A 256 6.99 -0.78 0.45
C VAL A 256 6.48 -1.20 -0.92
N SER A 257 6.58 -2.49 -1.27
CA SER A 257 6.11 -2.98 -2.56
C SER A 257 4.62 -2.71 -2.77
N SER A 258 3.76 -3.00 -1.78
CA SER A 258 2.34 -2.70 -1.92
C SER A 258 2.04 -1.20 -1.89
N HIS A 259 2.80 -0.37 -1.17
CA HIS A 259 2.57 1.08 -1.15
C HIS A 259 2.87 1.70 -2.51
N GLU A 260 4.04 1.41 -3.07
CA GLU A 260 4.47 1.97 -4.36
C GLU A 260 3.57 1.50 -5.51
N ILE A 261 3.13 0.24 -5.51
CA ILE A 261 2.14 -0.23 -6.49
C ILE A 261 0.83 0.55 -6.34
N GLY A 262 0.44 0.94 -5.12
CA GLY A 262 -0.75 1.76 -4.86
C GLY A 262 -0.69 3.10 -5.60
N HIS A 263 0.49 3.74 -5.64
CA HIS A 263 0.71 4.93 -6.46
C HIS A 263 0.57 4.65 -7.96
N LEU A 264 0.91 3.46 -8.45
CA LEU A 264 0.71 3.08 -9.86
C LEU A 264 -0.76 2.87 -10.24
N PHE A 265 -1.61 2.52 -9.25
CA PHE A 265 -3.07 2.60 -9.35
C PHE A 265 -3.64 4.02 -9.22
N GLY A 266 -2.77 5.03 -9.14
CA GLY A 266 -3.13 6.44 -9.06
C GLY A 266 -3.54 6.92 -7.66
N LEU A 267 -3.29 6.13 -6.61
CA LEU A 267 -3.53 6.60 -5.24
C LEU A 267 -2.51 7.68 -4.88
N GLU A 268 -2.99 8.80 -4.36
CA GLU A 268 -2.16 9.75 -3.62
C GLU A 268 -2.07 9.35 -2.14
N HIS A 269 -1.20 10.04 -1.39
CA HIS A 269 -1.17 9.87 0.05
C HIS A 269 -2.55 10.16 0.67
N CYS A 270 -2.97 9.27 1.56
CA CYS A 270 -4.26 9.35 2.23
C CYS A 270 -4.15 10.22 3.49
N GLU A 271 -5.04 11.20 3.62
CA GLU A 271 -5.16 12.05 4.82
C GLU A 271 -6.47 11.81 5.58
N PHE A 272 -7.30 10.85 5.15
CA PHE A 272 -8.62 10.59 5.75
C PHE A 272 -8.56 9.68 6.98
N PHE A 273 -7.69 8.67 6.97
CA PHE A 273 -7.60 7.62 8.00
C PHE A 273 -6.15 7.20 8.20
N LEU A 274 -5.87 6.51 9.31
CA LEU A 274 -4.71 5.64 9.37
C LEU A 274 -4.84 4.59 8.27
N CYS A 275 -3.94 4.66 7.29
CA CYS A 275 -4.05 3.99 6.01
C CYS A 275 -2.68 3.55 5.54
N HIS A 276 -2.65 2.46 4.77
CA HIS A 276 -1.44 2.03 4.08
C HIS A 276 -0.80 3.11 3.19
N MET A 277 -1.60 4.02 2.64
CA MET A 277 -1.13 5.15 1.81
C MET A 277 -0.84 6.42 2.61
N ASN A 278 -0.63 6.40 3.92
CA ASN A 278 -0.24 7.64 4.60
C ASN A 278 1.17 8.08 4.17
N GLU A 279 1.38 9.39 4.04
CA GLU A 279 2.72 9.95 3.84
C GLU A 279 3.58 9.66 5.09
N SER A 280 4.87 9.41 4.88
CA SER A 280 5.80 9.10 5.96
C SER A 280 6.91 10.13 6.02
N LEU A 281 7.18 10.68 7.21
CA LEU A 281 8.27 11.65 7.41
C LEU A 281 9.62 10.96 7.69
N SER A 282 9.58 9.69 8.07
CA SER A 282 10.76 8.87 8.33
C SER A 282 10.47 7.40 8.01
N MET A 283 11.52 6.58 7.99
CA MET A 283 11.35 5.13 7.84
C MET A 283 10.61 4.50 9.02
N ASP A 284 10.91 4.94 10.25
CA ASP A 284 10.21 4.41 11.43
C ASP A 284 8.72 4.75 11.37
N ASP A 285 8.36 5.93 10.88
CA ASP A 285 6.97 6.31 10.62
C ASP A 285 6.34 5.35 9.58
N ALA A 286 6.96 5.19 8.41
CA ALA A 286 6.49 4.28 7.35
C ALA A 286 6.28 2.84 7.83
N MET A 287 7.19 2.36 8.69
CA MET A 287 7.17 1.00 9.23
C MET A 287 6.15 0.79 10.35
N ASN A 288 5.67 1.86 11.00
CA ASN A 288 4.63 1.81 12.04
C ASN A 288 3.23 2.08 11.51
N GLN A 289 3.11 2.64 10.31
CA GLN A 289 1.82 2.81 9.64
C GLN A 289 1.18 1.46 9.25
N PRO A 290 -0.16 1.38 9.14
CA PRO A 290 -0.86 0.14 8.80
C PRO A 290 -0.41 -0.49 7.47
N LEU A 291 -0.55 -1.82 7.36
CA LEU A 291 -0.36 -2.56 6.10
C LEU A 291 -1.59 -2.47 5.18
N PHE A 292 -2.77 -2.15 5.70
CA PHE A 292 -4.03 -2.23 4.95
C PHE A 292 -4.62 -0.86 4.60
N TYR A 293 -5.31 -0.80 3.47
CA TYR A 293 -6.04 0.39 3.04
C TYR A 293 -7.20 0.71 3.97
N CYS A 294 -7.44 2.00 4.17
CA CYS A 294 -8.70 2.50 4.73
C CYS A 294 -9.87 2.28 3.75
N PRO A 295 -11.14 2.45 4.15
CA PRO A 295 -12.27 2.13 3.29
C PRO A 295 -12.31 2.96 2.01
N VAL A 296 -11.78 4.19 2.04
CA VAL A 296 -11.68 5.07 0.86
C VAL A 296 -10.69 4.51 -0.16
N CYS A 297 -9.44 4.26 0.24
CA CYS A 297 -8.41 3.72 -0.63
C CYS A 297 -8.73 2.28 -1.08
N LEU A 298 -9.32 1.47 -0.20
CA LEU A 298 -9.72 0.11 -0.52
C LEU A 298 -10.78 0.10 -1.60
N HIS A 299 -11.79 0.98 -1.54
CA HIS A 299 -12.82 1.04 -2.57
C HIS A 299 -12.26 1.48 -3.93
N LYS A 300 -11.29 2.40 -3.95
CA LYS A 300 -10.56 2.78 -5.17
C LYS A 300 -9.87 1.55 -5.79
N ILE A 301 -9.06 0.82 -5.02
CA ILE A 301 -8.39 -0.39 -5.55
C ILE A 301 -9.41 -1.45 -5.96
N GLN A 302 -10.44 -1.69 -5.15
CA GLN A 302 -11.49 -2.65 -5.47
C GLN A 302 -12.21 -2.29 -6.78
N HIS A 303 -12.39 -1.00 -7.08
CA HIS A 303 -12.98 -0.56 -8.33
C HIS A 303 -12.13 -0.92 -9.56
N VAL A 304 -10.80 -0.94 -9.44
CA VAL A 304 -9.94 -1.37 -10.56
C VAL A 304 -9.81 -2.89 -10.60
N CYS A 305 -9.53 -3.51 -9.45
CA CYS A 305 -9.18 -4.92 -9.37
C CYS A 305 -10.40 -5.86 -9.35
N GLN A 306 -11.59 -5.37 -8.98
CA GLN A 306 -12.87 -6.11 -8.98
C GLN A 306 -12.90 -7.34 -8.05
N PHE A 307 -12.22 -7.28 -6.90
CA PHE A 307 -12.22 -8.35 -5.90
C PHE A 307 -13.37 -8.24 -4.88
N SER A 308 -13.71 -9.37 -4.24
CA SER A 308 -14.50 -9.41 -3.01
C SER A 308 -13.64 -9.02 -1.80
N VAL A 309 -14.10 -8.06 -0.98
CA VAL A 309 -13.35 -7.64 0.21
C VAL A 309 -13.18 -8.80 1.20
N ALA A 310 -14.25 -9.58 1.41
CA ALA A 310 -14.25 -10.70 2.34
C ALA A 310 -13.26 -11.80 1.92
N GLU A 311 -13.28 -12.20 0.64
CA GLU A 311 -12.35 -13.20 0.11
C GLU A 311 -10.90 -12.72 0.25
N ARG A 312 -10.63 -11.47 -0.16
CA ARG A 312 -9.29 -10.89 -0.07
C ARG A 312 -8.76 -10.89 1.36
N TYR A 313 -9.57 -10.46 2.33
CA TYR A 313 -9.14 -10.44 3.73
C TYR A 313 -8.98 -11.83 4.34
N GLN A 314 -9.78 -12.81 3.95
CA GLN A 314 -9.56 -14.20 4.33
C GLN A 314 -8.20 -14.71 3.84
N LYS A 315 -7.88 -14.50 2.56
CA LYS A 315 -6.57 -14.93 2.00
C LYS A 315 -5.40 -14.21 2.65
N LEU A 316 -5.52 -12.90 2.89
CA LEU A 316 -4.49 -12.13 3.61
C LEU A 316 -4.30 -12.62 5.05
N GLU A 317 -5.37 -13.00 5.75
CA GLU A 317 -5.27 -13.52 7.12
C GLU A 317 -4.51 -14.84 7.14
N THR A 318 -4.85 -15.77 6.24
CA THR A 318 -4.12 -17.04 6.13
C THR A 318 -2.65 -16.81 5.78
N PHE A 319 -2.37 -15.97 4.77
CA PHE A 319 -1.01 -15.65 4.35
C PHE A 319 -0.17 -15.04 5.49
N ILE A 320 -0.71 -14.06 6.22
CA ILE A 320 -0.01 -13.43 7.34
C ILE A 320 0.13 -14.36 8.54
N SER A 321 -0.82 -15.27 8.75
CA SER A 321 -0.73 -16.27 9.81
C SER A 321 0.46 -17.21 9.60
N ASP A 322 0.69 -17.65 8.35
CA ASP A 322 1.83 -18.51 8.00
C ASP A 322 3.17 -17.78 8.21
N ILE A 323 3.23 -16.49 7.87
CA ILE A 323 4.40 -15.65 8.15
C ILE A 323 4.62 -15.53 9.65
N HIS A 324 3.57 -15.19 10.41
CA HIS A 324 3.66 -14.94 11.85
C HIS A 324 4.14 -16.18 12.63
N GLN A 325 3.75 -17.38 12.18
CA GLN A 325 4.19 -18.63 12.80
C GLN A 325 5.71 -18.84 12.69
N GLN A 326 6.33 -18.38 11.60
CA GLN A 326 7.77 -18.55 11.33
C GLN A 326 8.60 -17.33 11.76
N PHE A 327 8.05 -16.13 11.61
CA PHE A 327 8.70 -14.84 11.87
C PHE A 327 7.83 -13.98 12.78
N PRO A 328 7.63 -14.36 14.05
CA PRO A 328 6.72 -13.65 14.94
C PRO A 328 7.15 -12.19 15.14
N SER A 329 6.17 -11.29 15.07
CA SER A 329 6.34 -9.88 15.41
C SER A 329 5.01 -9.27 15.82
N GLU A 330 5.07 -8.18 16.59
CA GLU A 330 3.89 -7.44 17.01
C GLU A 330 3.09 -6.89 15.82
N LYS A 331 3.78 -6.51 14.73
CA LYS A 331 3.14 -5.97 13.51
C LYS A 331 2.27 -7.01 12.81
N TRP A 332 2.71 -8.26 12.76
CA TRP A 332 1.89 -9.36 12.25
C TRP A 332 0.70 -9.64 13.17
N SER A 333 0.89 -9.66 14.49
CA SER A 333 -0.20 -9.81 15.47
C SER A 333 -1.29 -8.75 15.29
N GLN A 334 -0.89 -7.49 15.14
CA GLN A 334 -1.80 -6.36 14.91
C GLN A 334 -2.52 -6.50 13.57
N SER A 335 -1.82 -6.93 12.53
CA SER A 335 -2.41 -7.16 11.21
C SER A 335 -3.46 -8.27 11.23
N LEU A 336 -3.19 -9.38 11.91
CA LEU A 336 -4.15 -10.47 12.09
C LEU A 336 -5.36 -10.02 12.91
N LYS A 337 -5.16 -9.25 13.99
CA LYS A 337 -6.26 -8.68 14.78
C LYS A 337 -7.15 -7.75 13.94
N PHE A 338 -6.55 -6.91 13.09
CA PHE A 338 -7.29 -6.04 12.18
C PHE A 338 -8.11 -6.84 11.16
N LEU A 339 -7.51 -7.86 10.54
CA LEU A 339 -8.20 -8.70 9.55
C LEU A 339 -9.37 -9.47 10.16
N LYS A 340 -9.20 -10.02 11.37
CA LYS A 340 -10.29 -10.69 12.12
C LYS A 340 -11.45 -9.74 12.38
N LYS A 341 -11.18 -8.53 12.88
CA LYS A 341 -12.21 -7.49 13.07
C LYS A 341 -12.96 -7.17 11.78
N CYS A 342 -12.25 -7.02 10.66
CA CYS A 342 -12.87 -6.76 9.36
C CYS A 342 -13.75 -7.92 8.89
N ARG A 343 -13.28 -9.16 9.02
CA ARG A 343 -14.04 -10.35 8.64
C ARG A 343 -15.29 -10.55 9.49
N GLU A 344 -15.18 -10.39 10.80
CA GLU A 344 -16.34 -10.43 11.70
C GLU A 344 -17.39 -9.38 11.34
N PHE A 345 -16.96 -8.19 10.90
CA PHE A 345 -17.86 -7.16 10.45
C PHE A 345 -18.57 -7.57 9.15
N LEU A 346 -17.83 -8.09 8.18
CA LEU A 346 -18.37 -8.54 6.90
C LEU A 346 -19.31 -9.76 7.05
N SER A 347 -19.04 -10.66 8.00
CA SER A 347 -19.87 -11.86 8.22
C SER A 347 -21.14 -11.62 9.04
N LYS A 348 -21.16 -10.60 9.93
CA LYS A 348 -22.32 -10.32 10.80
C LYS A 348 -23.57 -9.92 10.02
N GLU A 349 -23.44 -9.43 8.80
CA GLU A 349 -24.58 -9.04 7.96
C GLU A 349 -25.17 -10.17 7.11
N GLU A 350 -24.45 -11.30 6.92
CA GLU A 350 -25.02 -12.49 6.27
C GLU A 350 -26.17 -13.12 7.09
N ILE A 351 -26.22 -12.83 8.40
CA ILE A 351 -27.21 -13.40 9.35
C ILE A 351 -28.48 -12.53 9.46
N VAL A 352 -28.49 -11.31 8.90
CA VAL A 352 -29.60 -10.34 9.05
C VAL A 352 -30.43 -10.21 7.75
N GLN A 353 -30.11 -10.99 6.71
CA GLN A 353 -30.97 -11.21 5.55
C GLN A 353 -31.87 -12.42 5.78
#